data_AF-A0A7C1P1A5-F1
#
_entry.id   AF-A0A7C1P1A5-F1
#
_cell.length_a   1.000
_cell.length_b   1.000
_cell.length_c   1.000
_cell.angle_alpha   90.00
_cell.angle_beta   90.00
_cell.angle_gamma   90.00
#
_symmetry.space_group_name_H-M   'P 1'
#
loop_
_entity.id
_entity.type
_entity.pdbx_description
1 polymer ?
#
loop_
_entity_poly.entity_id
_entity_poly.type
_entity_poly.pdbx_seq_one_letter_code
_entity_poly.pdbx_strand_id
1 'polypeptide(L)'
;LLLYSVTPGETCVQTTLGVLGGAPYSGEAVAESDLVAVMVPPAIFETLMAESTAFRSFVFKAFADRLGDLMFVLEQVAFVKVEQRLAHALLARADQEEHVALTHHDLSVIIGTAREVVSRRLEALASKGVVANERGQIRIINRAELARMARAAEG
;
A
#
# COMPACT_ATOMS: atom_id res chain seq x y z
N LEU A 1 -13.03 12.73 -8.08
CA LEU A 1 -12.27 11.51 -7.74
C LEU A 1 -13.15 10.69 -6.81
N LEU A 2 -13.39 9.40 -7.11
CA LEU A 2 -14.10 8.51 -6.18
C LEU A 2 -13.17 8.15 -5.02
N LEU A 3 -13.58 8.46 -3.78
CA LEU A 3 -12.75 8.21 -2.60
C LEU A 3 -12.97 6.80 -2.04
N TYR A 4 -14.23 6.40 -1.90
CA TYR A 4 -14.68 5.09 -1.43
C TYR A 4 -16.17 4.96 -1.71
N SER A 5 -16.67 3.72 -1.74
CA SER A 5 -18.09 3.41 -1.78
C SER A 5 -18.55 2.95 -0.39
N VAL A 6 -19.82 3.16 -0.07
CA VAL A 6 -20.45 2.66 1.16
C VAL A 6 -21.48 1.62 0.76
N THR A 7 -21.37 0.43 1.32
CA THR A 7 -22.24 -0.71 1.04
C THR A 7 -23.20 -0.97 2.20
N PRO A 8 -24.25 -1.79 2.01
CA PRO A 8 -25.22 -2.07 3.07
C PRO A 8 -24.55 -2.60 4.35
N GLY A 9 -24.83 -1.93 5.47
CA GLY A 9 -24.25 -2.26 6.77
C GLY A 9 -22.96 -1.50 7.12
N GLU A 10 -22.43 -0.67 6.22
CA GLU A 10 -21.25 0.15 6.50
C GLU A 10 -21.61 1.56 6.99
N THR A 11 -20.65 2.22 7.61
CA THR A 11 -20.75 3.65 7.96
C THR A 11 -20.03 4.51 6.92
N CYS A 12 -20.50 5.74 6.74
CA CYS A 12 -19.74 6.72 5.97
C CYS A 12 -18.47 7.11 6.74
N VAL A 13 -17.30 6.83 6.17
CA VAL A 13 -16.00 7.07 6.81
C VAL A 13 -15.84 8.53 7.24
N GLN A 14 -16.26 9.50 6.42
CA GLN A 14 -16.11 10.92 6.75
C GLN A 14 -17.03 11.38 7.87
N THR A 15 -18.26 10.86 7.98
CA THR A 15 -19.14 11.22 9.11
C THR A 15 -18.62 10.59 10.40
N THR A 16 -18.14 9.34 10.35
CA THR A 16 -17.49 8.68 11.50
C THR A 16 -16.24 9.45 11.95
N LEU A 17 -15.37 9.89 11.04
CA LEU A 17 -14.20 10.71 11.38
C LEU A 17 -14.59 12.09 11.94
N GLY A 18 -15.67 12.69 11.42
CA GLY A 18 -16.17 13.97 11.93
C GLY A 18 -16.67 13.86 13.36
N VAL A 19 -17.46 12.81 13.66
CA VAL A 19 -18.03 12.63 15.01
C VAL A 19 -16.99 12.12 16.02
N LEU A 20 -16.04 11.26 15.61
CA LEU A 20 -15.00 10.73 16.52
C LEU A 20 -13.80 11.66 16.69
N GLY A 21 -13.38 12.34 15.61
CA GLY A 21 -12.11 13.08 15.54
C GLY A 21 -12.27 14.58 15.29
N GLY A 22 -13.50 15.10 15.15
CA GLY A 22 -13.74 16.51 14.87
C GLY A 22 -13.29 16.96 13.47
N ALA A 23 -13.02 16.03 12.56
CA ALA A 23 -12.57 16.36 11.21
C ALA A 23 -13.72 16.98 10.38
N PRO A 24 -13.48 18.07 9.62
CA PRO A 24 -14.52 18.61 8.75
C PRO A 24 -14.85 17.62 7.65
N TYR A 25 -16.15 17.50 7.34
CA TYR A 25 -16.61 16.76 6.17
C TYR A 25 -16.18 17.51 4.90
N SER A 26 -15.34 16.88 4.09
CA SER A 26 -14.68 17.53 2.94
C SER A 26 -15.06 16.93 1.58
N GLY A 27 -16.03 16.02 1.57
CA GLY A 27 -16.48 15.31 0.38
C GLY A 27 -17.95 15.54 0.04
N GLU A 28 -18.46 14.70 -0.84
CA GLU A 28 -19.87 14.56 -1.17
C GLU A 28 -20.17 13.06 -1.25
N ALA A 29 -21.39 12.67 -0.85
CA ALA A 29 -21.89 11.32 -1.03
C ALA A 29 -23.04 11.35 -2.04
N VAL A 30 -22.91 10.56 -3.10
CA VAL A 30 -23.94 10.43 -4.15
C VAL A 30 -24.51 9.02 -4.08
N ALA A 31 -25.84 8.90 -4.10
CA ALA A 31 -26.51 7.62 -4.17
C ALA A 31 -26.40 7.04 -5.59
N GLU A 32 -25.74 5.90 -5.76
CA GLU A 32 -25.63 5.20 -7.05
C GLU A 32 -26.90 4.41 -7.43
N SER A 33 -27.73 4.09 -6.42
CA SER A 33 -29.01 3.39 -6.57
C SER A 33 -29.95 3.80 -5.43
N ASP A 34 -31.22 3.39 -5.54
CA ASP A 34 -32.20 3.58 -4.47
C ASP A 34 -31.71 2.94 -3.17
N LEU A 35 -31.66 3.74 -2.09
CA LEU A 35 -31.11 3.32 -0.82
C LEU A 35 -31.91 3.88 0.37
N VAL A 36 -31.71 3.25 1.52
CA VAL A 36 -32.14 3.76 2.82
C VAL A 36 -30.90 4.01 3.67
N ALA A 37 -30.75 5.23 4.16
CA ALA A 37 -29.68 5.62 5.07
C ALA A 37 -30.25 6.03 6.42
N VAL A 38 -29.54 5.68 7.49
CA VAL A 38 -29.88 6.12 8.86
C VAL A 38 -28.92 7.23 9.25
N MET A 39 -29.46 8.42 9.49
CA MET A 39 -28.69 9.54 10.01
C MET A 39 -28.73 9.52 11.54
N VAL A 40 -27.55 9.47 12.17
CA VAL A 40 -27.39 9.51 13.62
C VAL A 40 -26.83 10.88 14.02
N PRO A 41 -27.61 11.73 14.72
CA PRO A 41 -27.12 13.00 15.25
C PRO A 41 -25.94 12.79 16.23
N PRO A 42 -24.98 13.74 16.31
CA PRO A 42 -23.81 13.60 17.18
C PRO A 42 -24.13 13.28 18.64
N ALA A 43 -25.12 13.97 19.24
CA ALA A 43 -25.54 13.70 20.61
C ALA A 43 -26.05 12.27 20.82
N ILE A 44 -26.80 11.73 19.85
CA ILE A 44 -27.29 10.35 19.91
C ILE A 44 -26.13 9.37 19.73
N PHE A 45 -25.20 9.68 18.81
CA PHE A 45 -24.01 8.87 18.60
C PHE A 45 -23.18 8.75 19.88
N GLU A 46 -22.95 9.87 20.59
CA GLU A 46 -22.22 9.89 21.86
C GLU A 46 -22.90 9.03 22.93
N THR A 47 -24.22 9.17 23.10
CA THR A 47 -25.00 8.31 24.01
C THR A 47 -24.88 6.83 23.64
N LEU A 48 -25.04 6.48 22.36
CA LEU A 48 -24.95 5.11 21.90
C LEU A 48 -23.54 4.52 22.06
N MET A 49 -22.49 5.32 21.84
CA MET A 49 -21.11 4.90 22.08
C MET A 49 -20.84 4.62 23.57
N ALA A 50 -21.45 5.39 24.48
CA ALA A 50 -21.32 5.20 25.91
C ALA A 50 -22.10 3.96 26.40
N GLU A 51 -23.36 3.85 25.99
CA GLU A 51 -24.33 2.95 26.62
C GLU A 51 -24.53 1.63 25.88
N SER A 52 -24.35 1.60 24.55
CA SER A 52 -24.60 0.43 23.72
C SER A 52 -23.32 -0.28 23.31
N THR A 53 -23.04 -1.42 23.93
CA THR A 53 -21.91 -2.29 23.55
C THR A 53 -21.99 -2.71 22.10
N ALA A 54 -23.19 -3.05 21.59
CA ALA A 54 -23.35 -3.46 20.20
C ALA A 54 -23.01 -2.34 19.21
N PHE A 55 -23.49 -1.11 19.47
CA PHE A 55 -23.18 0.04 18.64
C PHE A 55 -21.69 0.39 18.68
N ARG A 56 -21.11 0.40 19.87
CA ARG A 56 -19.67 0.65 20.06
C ARG A 56 -18.81 -0.38 19.33
N SER A 57 -19.14 -1.67 19.43
CA SER A 57 -18.44 -2.73 18.70
C SER A 57 -18.58 -2.56 17.18
N PHE A 58 -19.76 -2.18 16.70
CA PHE A 58 -20.01 -1.89 15.29
C PHE A 58 -19.11 -0.74 14.78
N VAL A 59 -19.06 0.39 15.48
CA VAL A 59 -18.22 1.54 15.12
C VAL A 59 -16.73 1.17 15.15
N PHE A 60 -16.26 0.49 16.19
CA PHE A 60 -14.85 0.10 16.27
C PHE A 60 -14.45 -0.92 15.21
N LYS A 61 -15.36 -1.82 14.82
CA LYS A 61 -15.12 -2.77 13.73
C LYS A 61 -14.93 -2.02 12.41
N ALA A 62 -15.83 -1.10 12.07
CA ALA A 62 -15.70 -0.27 10.88
C ALA A 62 -14.39 0.54 10.87
N PHE A 63 -13.99 1.09 12.03
CA PHE A 63 -12.71 1.80 12.15
C PHE A 63 -11.48 0.89 11.97
N ALA A 64 -11.49 -0.29 12.59
CA ALA A 64 -10.40 -1.26 12.48
C ALA A 64 -10.23 -1.77 11.06
N ASP A 65 -11.34 -2.06 10.36
CA ASP A 65 -11.32 -2.48 8.96
C ASP A 65 -10.72 -1.37 8.09
N ARG A 66 -11.12 -0.11 8.32
CA ARG A 66 -10.57 1.01 7.57
C ARG A 66 -9.08 1.23 7.82
N LEU A 67 -8.61 1.05 9.06
CA LEU A 67 -7.19 1.12 9.37
C LEU A 67 -6.41 -0.02 8.68
N GLY A 68 -7.00 -1.22 8.63
CA GLY A 68 -6.46 -2.35 7.89
C GLY A 68 -6.26 -2.05 6.40
N ASP A 69 -7.28 -1.48 5.74
CA ASP A 69 -7.19 -1.07 4.33
C ASP A 69 -6.08 -0.05 4.09
N LEU A 70 -5.97 0.95 4.97
CA LEU A 70 -4.92 1.97 4.88
C LEU A 70 -3.53 1.35 5.04
N MET A 71 -3.35 0.43 6.01
CA MET A 71 -2.08 -0.28 6.18
C MET A 71 -1.75 -1.11 4.94
N PHE A 72 -2.72 -1.80 4.35
CA PHE A 72 -2.52 -2.60 3.15
C PHE A 72 -2.07 -1.73 1.95
N VAL A 73 -2.70 -0.58 1.72
CA VAL A 73 -2.28 0.36 0.67
C VAL A 73 -0.87 0.88 0.94
N LEU A 74 -0.54 1.23 2.18
CA LEU A 74 0.81 1.68 2.54
C LEU A 74 1.88 0.60 2.30
N GLU A 75 1.58 -0.66 2.62
CA GLU A 75 2.47 -1.79 2.33
C GLU A 75 2.71 -1.95 0.83
N GLN A 76 1.65 -1.86 0.00
CA GLN A 76 1.79 -1.92 -1.45
C GLN A 76 2.70 -0.81 -1.99
N VAL A 77 2.50 0.43 -1.53
CA VAL A 77 3.35 1.57 -1.92
C VAL A 77 4.80 1.35 -1.48
N ALA A 78 5.03 0.83 -0.27
CA ALA A 78 6.36 0.52 0.21
C ALA A 78 7.06 -0.55 -0.65
N PHE A 79 6.33 -1.59 -1.08
CA PHE A 79 6.86 -2.62 -1.97
C PHE A 79 7.22 -2.07 -3.35
N VAL A 80 6.37 -1.24 -3.97
CA VAL A 80 6.67 -0.57 -5.24
C VAL A 80 7.96 0.25 -5.12
N LYS A 81 8.11 1.02 -4.04
CA LYS A 81 9.34 1.79 -3.77
C LYS A 81 10.56 0.89 -3.61
N VAL A 82 10.44 -0.30 -3.03
CA VAL A 82 11.56 -1.26 -2.91
C VAL A 82 11.97 -1.78 -4.28
N GLU A 83 11.02 -2.16 -5.14
CA GLU A 83 11.32 -2.63 -6.50
C GLU A 83 12.03 -1.55 -7.33
N GLN A 84 11.58 -0.30 -7.22
CA GLN A 84 12.22 0.85 -7.87
C GLN A 84 13.65 1.07 -7.39
N ARG A 85 13.87 1.10 -6.06
CA ARG A 85 15.23 1.26 -5.51
C ARG A 85 16.13 0.11 -5.89
N LEU A 86 15.61 -1.12 -5.93
CA LEU A 86 16.35 -2.29 -6.40
C LEU A 86 16.76 -2.14 -7.87
N ALA A 87 15.83 -1.78 -8.75
CA ALA A 87 16.12 -1.56 -10.15
C ALA A 87 17.16 -0.45 -10.36
N HIS A 88 17.03 0.68 -9.65
CA HIS A 88 18.04 1.74 -9.65
C HIS A 88 19.41 1.25 -9.17
N ALA A 89 19.46 0.51 -8.06
CA ALA A 89 20.70 0.00 -7.50
C ALA A 89 21.44 -0.94 -8.46
N LEU A 90 20.70 -1.82 -9.14
CA LEU A 90 21.23 -2.72 -10.17
C LEU A 90 21.75 -1.95 -11.38
N LEU A 91 20.93 -1.07 -11.97
CA LEU A 91 21.31 -0.29 -13.15
C LEU A 91 22.51 0.63 -12.91
N ALA A 92 22.63 1.22 -11.72
CA ALA A 92 23.72 2.12 -11.37
C ALA A 92 25.06 1.41 -11.12
N ARG A 93 25.04 0.09 -10.91
CA ARG A 93 26.21 -0.72 -10.53
C ARG A 93 26.51 -1.86 -11.49
N ALA A 94 25.77 -1.94 -12.59
CA ALA A 94 26.07 -2.85 -13.67
C ALA A 94 27.34 -2.39 -14.40
N ASP A 95 28.24 -3.34 -14.68
CA ASP A 95 29.39 -3.12 -15.53
C ASP A 95 29.01 -3.11 -17.02
N GLN A 96 30.01 -3.09 -17.91
CA GLN A 96 29.79 -3.11 -19.37
C GLN A 96 29.20 -4.44 -19.88
N GLU A 97 29.31 -5.52 -19.10
CA GLU A 97 28.80 -6.85 -19.41
C GLU A 97 27.49 -7.14 -18.67
N GLU A 98 26.85 -6.12 -18.09
CA GLU A 98 25.58 -6.21 -17.36
C GLU A 98 25.66 -7.05 -16.06
N HIS A 99 26.85 -7.20 -15.47
CA HIS A 99 27.04 -7.85 -14.18
C HIS A 99 27.08 -6.83 -13.04
N VAL A 100 26.44 -7.20 -11.93
CA VAL A 100 26.44 -6.47 -10.67
C VAL A 100 27.09 -7.35 -9.61
N ALA A 101 28.35 -7.08 -9.28
CA ALA A 101 29.13 -7.82 -8.28
C ALA A 101 28.74 -7.44 -6.84
N LEU A 102 27.46 -7.63 -6.50
CA LEU A 102 26.90 -7.42 -5.16
C LEU A 102 26.11 -8.63 -4.73
N THR A 103 26.13 -8.93 -3.44
CA THR A 103 25.25 -9.95 -2.88
C THR A 103 23.86 -9.38 -2.58
N HIS A 104 22.88 -10.26 -2.32
CA HIS A 104 21.55 -9.83 -1.87
C HIS A 104 21.61 -9.03 -0.56
N HIS A 105 22.60 -9.32 0.29
CA HIS A 105 22.78 -8.57 1.53
C HIS A 105 23.29 -7.15 1.26
N ASP A 106 24.28 -6.99 0.38
CA ASP A 106 24.80 -5.68 0.02
C ASP A 106 23.71 -4.80 -0.60
N LEU A 107 22.91 -5.38 -1.51
CA LEU A 107 21.75 -4.71 -2.09
C LEU A 107 20.74 -4.31 -1.03
N SER A 108 20.48 -5.15 -0.02
CA SER A 108 19.55 -4.85 1.07
C SER A 108 19.98 -3.66 1.92
N VAL A 109 21.29 -3.55 2.19
CA VAL A 109 21.90 -2.42 2.88
C VAL A 109 21.78 -1.15 2.03
N ILE A 110 22.07 -1.24 0.73
CA ILE A 110 22.00 -0.10 -0.20
C ILE A 110 20.58 0.46 -0.33
N ILE A 111 19.56 -0.40 -0.45
CA ILE A 111 18.18 0.04 -0.69
C ILE A 111 17.35 0.17 0.58
N GLY A 112 17.95 -0.07 1.76
CA GLY A 112 17.30 0.08 3.06
C GLY A 112 16.10 -0.85 3.24
N THR A 113 16.32 -2.16 3.08
CA THR A 113 15.28 -3.18 3.33
C THR A 113 15.90 -4.47 3.88
N ALA A 114 15.08 -5.46 4.21
CA ALA A 114 15.58 -6.76 4.67
C ALA A 114 16.15 -7.59 3.52
N ARG A 115 17.18 -8.41 3.80
CA ARG A 115 17.80 -9.31 2.82
C ARG A 115 16.77 -10.23 2.16
N GLU A 116 15.83 -10.78 2.94
CA GLU A 116 14.78 -11.68 2.48
C GLU A 116 13.79 -11.00 1.54
N VAL A 117 13.61 -9.67 1.65
CA VAL A 117 12.80 -8.89 0.71
C VAL A 117 13.54 -8.79 -0.62
N VAL A 118 14.84 -8.45 -0.60
CA VAL A 118 15.67 -8.41 -1.82
C VAL A 118 15.71 -9.76 -2.52
N SER A 119 15.96 -10.86 -1.80
CA SER A 119 15.98 -12.21 -2.37
C SER A 119 14.69 -12.54 -3.10
N ARG A 120 13.54 -12.34 -2.45
CA ARG A 120 12.22 -12.60 -3.06
C ARG A 120 11.98 -11.76 -4.32
N ARG A 121 12.44 -10.51 -4.34
CA ARG A 121 12.29 -9.64 -5.53
C ARG A 121 13.22 -10.06 -6.66
N LEU A 122 14.46 -10.41 -6.37
CA LEU A 122 15.41 -10.92 -7.36
C LEU A 122 14.95 -12.27 -7.94
N GLU A 123 14.40 -13.16 -7.12
CA GLU A 123 13.78 -14.42 -7.59
C GLU A 123 12.58 -14.16 -8.52
N ALA A 124 11.71 -13.21 -8.17
CA ALA A 124 10.58 -12.81 -9.00
C ALA A 124 11.01 -12.15 -10.33
N LEU A 125 12.12 -11.42 -10.34
CA LEU A 125 12.70 -10.86 -11.56
C LEU A 125 13.39 -11.93 -12.40
N ALA A 126 14.02 -12.92 -11.76
CA ALA A 126 14.65 -14.03 -12.44
C ALA A 126 13.63 -14.95 -13.13
N SER A 127 12.50 -15.23 -12.46
CA SER A 127 11.41 -16.02 -13.09
C SER A 127 10.77 -15.32 -14.29
N LYS A 128 10.85 -13.99 -14.36
CA LYS A 128 10.42 -13.17 -15.50
C LYS A 128 11.51 -12.97 -16.56
N GLY A 129 12.71 -13.54 -16.37
CA GLY A 129 13.84 -13.36 -17.29
C GLY A 129 14.39 -11.93 -17.33
N VAL A 130 14.22 -11.15 -16.26
CA VAL A 130 14.73 -9.76 -16.18
C VAL A 130 16.15 -9.73 -15.64
N VAL A 131 16.48 -10.61 -14.69
CA VAL A 131 17.82 -10.80 -14.13
C VAL A 131 18.14 -12.30 -14.05
N ALA A 132 19.39 -12.65 -13.81
CA ALA A 132 19.80 -13.98 -13.40
C ALA A 132 20.60 -13.86 -12.10
N ASN A 133 20.24 -14.70 -11.12
CA ASN A 133 20.99 -14.80 -9.87
C ASN A 133 22.15 -15.77 -10.08
N GLU A 134 23.37 -15.28 -9.86
CA GLU A 134 24.60 -16.05 -9.96
C GLU A 134 25.32 -16.02 -8.60
N ARG A 135 26.32 -16.88 -8.41
CA ARG A 135 26.96 -16.98 -7.10
C ARG A 135 27.77 -15.71 -6.81
N GLY A 136 27.24 -14.87 -5.91
CA GLY A 136 27.89 -13.63 -5.48
C GLY A 136 27.69 -12.43 -6.41
N GLN A 137 26.86 -12.57 -7.45
CA GLN A 137 26.57 -11.49 -8.39
C GLN A 137 25.17 -11.64 -9.02
N ILE A 138 24.68 -10.55 -9.60
CA ILE A 138 23.42 -10.51 -10.36
C ILE A 138 23.76 -10.12 -11.79
N ARG A 139 23.30 -10.88 -12.77
CA ARG A 139 23.41 -10.52 -14.20
C ARG A 139 22.10 -9.93 -14.69
N ILE A 140 22.14 -8.76 -15.33
CA ILE A 140 20.97 -8.14 -15.93
C ILE A 140 20.72 -8.78 -17.30
N ILE A 141 19.50 -9.29 -17.50
CA ILE A 141 19.09 -9.95 -18.75
C ILE A 141 18.26 -8.99 -19.60
N ASN A 142 17.38 -8.22 -18.97
CA ASN A 142 16.53 -7.24 -19.62
C ASN A 142 16.68 -5.86 -18.98
N ARG A 143 17.67 -5.11 -19.45
CA ARG A 143 17.96 -3.76 -18.97
C ARG A 143 16.82 -2.77 -19.21
N ALA A 144 16.11 -2.90 -20.33
CA ALA A 144 15.01 -2.01 -20.68
C ALA A 144 13.86 -2.13 -19.66
N GLU A 145 13.53 -3.35 -19.25
CA GLU A 145 12.51 -3.60 -18.24
C GLU A 145 12.91 -3.06 -16.86
N LEU A 146 14.17 -3.28 -16.43
CA LEU A 146 14.67 -2.64 -15.19
C LEU A 146 14.62 -1.12 -15.26
N ALA A 147 14.97 -0.52 -16.40
CA ALA A 147 14.92 0.93 -16.58
C ALA A 147 13.47 1.45 -16.52
N ARG A 148 12.50 0.70 -17.03
CA ARG A 148 11.08 1.01 -16.90
C ARG A 148 10.63 0.94 -15.44
N MET A 149 11.00 -0.12 -14.72
CA MET A 149 10.69 -0.28 -13.30
C MET A 149 11.26 0.86 -12.46
N ALA A 150 12.50 1.28 -12.73
CA ALA A 150 13.14 2.39 -12.03
C ALA A 150 12.39 3.72 -12.18
N ARG A 151 11.71 3.95 -13.33
CA ARG A 151 11.01 5.21 -13.63
C ARG A 151 9.57 5.29 -13.12
N ALA A 152 8.95 4.18 -12.73
CA ALA A 152 7.49 4.09 -12.53
C ALA A 152 6.93 4.79 -11.27
N ALA A 153 7.46 5.96 -10.87
CA ALA A 153 7.03 6.72 -9.68
C ALA A 153 6.36 8.07 -9.99
N GLU A 154 6.02 8.36 -11.25
CA GLU A 154 5.19 9.52 -11.60
C GLU A 154 3.80 9.04 -12.01
N GLY A 155 2.89 9.04 -11.02
CA GLY A 155 1.48 8.68 -11.16
C GLY A 155 0.76 8.81 -9.83
#